data_AF-A0A9E5V821-F1
#
_entry.id   AF-A0A9E5V821-F1
#
_cell.length_a   1.000
_cell.length_b   1.000
_cell.length_c   1.000
_cell.angle_alpha   90.00
_cell.angle_beta   90.00
_cell.angle_gamma   90.00
#
_symmetry.space_group_name_H-M   'P 1'
#
loop_
_entity.id
_entity.type
_entity.pdbx_description
1 polymer ?
#
loop_
_entity_poly.entity_id
_entity_poly.type
_entity_poly.pdbx_seq_one_letter_code
_entity_poly.pdbx_strand_id
1 'polypeptide(L)' 'MTNDVQPSPTAQEIAELIAEFEEYRERLVSETMQTAQKAKLMKKTVMSQLEPELAKIDAALEALREQQAGLSVGN' A
#
# COMPACT_ATOMS: atom_id res chain seq x y z
N MET A 1 -18.05 15.98 -24.81
CA MET A 1 -17.86 15.25 -23.54
C MET A 1 -17.36 13.88 -23.92
N THR A 2 -16.03 13.68 -23.94
CA THR A 2 -15.45 12.36 -24.24
C THR A 2 -15.72 11.46 -23.05
N ASN A 3 -16.47 10.37 -23.28
CA ASN A 3 -16.56 9.27 -22.34
C ASN A 3 -15.19 8.57 -22.37
N ASP A 4 -14.26 9.04 -21.56
CA ASP A 4 -12.99 8.37 -21.36
C ASP A 4 -13.24 7.12 -20.51
N VAL A 5 -13.66 6.04 -21.18
CA VAL A 5 -13.62 4.68 -20.63
C VAL A 5 -12.14 4.38 -20.43
N GLN A 6 -11.62 4.67 -19.25
CA GLN A 6 -10.30 4.19 -18.88
C GLN A 6 -10.36 2.65 -18.92
N PRO A 7 -9.47 1.99 -19.68
CA PRO A 7 -9.44 0.54 -19.72
C PRO A 7 -9.25 0.01 -18.30
N SER A 8 -9.90 -1.11 -17.99
CA SER A 8 -9.66 -1.78 -16.70
C SER A 8 -8.18 -2.16 -16.62
N PRO A 9 -7.51 -1.93 -15.47
CA PRO A 9 -6.10 -2.21 -15.32
C PRO A 9 -5.85 -3.71 -15.52
N THR A 10 -4.74 -4.03 -16.21
CA THR A 10 -4.26 -5.38 -16.45
C THR A 10 -3.72 -6.01 -15.17
N ALA A 11 -3.62 -7.34 -15.14
CA ALA A 11 -3.05 -8.05 -14.00
C ALA A 11 -1.59 -7.64 -13.70
N GLN A 12 -0.84 -7.21 -14.74
CA GLN A 12 0.53 -6.71 -14.62
C GLN A 12 0.57 -5.33 -13.97
N GLU A 13 -0.28 -4.39 -14.41
CA GLU A 13 -0.37 -3.05 -13.81
C GLU A 13 -0.77 -3.12 -12.32
N ILE A 14 -1.66 -4.06 -11.97
CA ILE A 14 -2.01 -4.30 -10.57
C ILE A 14 -0.83 -4.92 -9.80
N ALA A 15 -0.05 -5.81 -10.41
CA ALA A 15 1.14 -6.38 -9.77
C ALA A 15 2.18 -5.30 -9.43
N GLU A 16 2.41 -4.38 -10.37
CA GLU A 16 3.32 -3.25 -10.20
C GLU A 16 2.82 -2.32 -9.08
N LEU A 17 1.52 -2.02 -9.07
CA LEU A 17 0.93 -1.19 -8.03
C LEU A 17 1.00 -1.84 -6.63
N ILE A 18 0.80 -3.16 -6.53
CA ILE A 18 0.99 -3.91 -5.28
C ILE A 18 2.44 -3.75 -4.80
N ALA A 19 3.42 -3.96 -5.69
CA ALA A 19 4.84 -3.85 -5.35
C ALA A 19 5.20 -2.43 -4.87
N GLU A 20 4.69 -1.39 -5.54
CA GLU A 20 4.89 0.01 -5.12
C GLU A 20 4.30 0.29 -3.74
N PHE A 21 3.12 -0.24 -3.43
CA PHE A 21 2.47 -0.07 -2.12
C PHE A 21 3.22 -0.81 -1.02
N GLU A 22 3.75 -2.01 -1.30
CA GLU A 22 4.58 -2.77 -0.37
C GLU A 22 5.88 -2.02 -0.05
N GLU A 23 6.58 -1.51 -1.07
CA GLU A 23 7.79 -0.70 -0.88
C GLU A 23 7.46 0.59 -0.11
N TYR A 24 6.37 1.26 -0.46
CA TYR A 24 5.95 2.48 0.23
C TYR A 24 5.69 2.22 1.72
N ARG A 25 5.00 1.12 2.05
CA ARG A 25 4.73 0.71 3.43
C ARG A 25 6.01 0.51 4.23
N GLU A 26 6.98 -0.20 3.65
CA GLU A 26 8.26 -0.46 4.30
C GLU A 26 9.06 0.83 4.52
N ARG A 27 9.12 1.68 3.50
CA ARG A 27 9.78 2.99 3.58
C ARG A 27 9.15 3.86 4.64
N LEU A 28 7.82 3.92 4.70
CA LEU A 28 7.08 4.69 5.69
C LEU A 28 7.43 4.26 7.12
N VAL A 29 7.46 2.96 7.40
CA VAL A 29 7.87 2.45 8.73
C VAL A 29 9.32 2.81 9.01
N SER A 30 10.23 2.56 8.07
CA SER A 30 11.65 2.80 8.24
C SER A 30 11.96 4.28 8.52
N GLU A 31 11.46 5.19 7.69
CA GLU A 31 11.69 6.63 7.81
C GLU A 31 11.07 7.20 9.08
N THR A 32 9.85 6.77 9.43
CA THR A 32 9.19 7.18 10.67
C THR A 32 9.98 6.71 11.88
N MET A 33 10.47 5.48 11.88
CA MET A 33 11.27 4.93 12.98
C MET A 33 12.64 5.60 13.11
N GLN A 34 13.30 5.91 11.99
CA GLN A 34 14.56 6.67 11.99
C GLN A 34 14.36 8.08 12.55
N THR A 35 13.29 8.76 12.16
CA THR A 35 12.95 10.10 12.65
C THR A 35 12.61 10.06 14.14
N ALA A 36 11.81 9.09 14.55
CA ALA A 36 11.48 8.85 15.96
C ALA A 36 12.71 8.59 16.82
N GLN A 37 13.66 7.79 16.33
CA GLN A 37 14.91 7.50 17.03
C GLN A 37 15.73 8.79 17.25
N LYS A 38 15.86 9.63 16.21
CA LYS A 38 16.55 10.93 16.32
C LYS A 38 15.86 11.86 17.34
N ALA A 39 14.53 11.80 17.40
CA ALA A 39 13.70 12.54 18.35
C ALA A 39 13.60 11.88 19.75
N LYS A 40 14.27 10.73 19.97
CA LYS A 40 14.22 9.94 21.22
C LYS A 40 12.79 9.55 21.63
N LEU A 41 11.90 9.38 20.67
CA LEU A 41 10.53 8.92 20.91
C LEU A 41 10.50 7.40 21.16
N MET A 42 9.60 6.96 22.02
CA MET A 42 9.40 5.53 22.27
C MET A 42 8.74 4.88 21.05
N LYS A 43 9.33 3.76 20.59
CA LYS A 43 8.80 2.95 19.48
C LYS A 43 7.31 2.64 19.61
N LYS A 44 6.84 2.26 20.81
CA LYS A 44 5.44 1.90 21.04
C LYS A 44 4.48 3.05 20.71
N THR A 45 4.80 4.26 21.14
CA THR A 45 3.98 5.46 20.88
C THR A 45 3.93 5.77 19.39
N VAL A 46 5.09 5.72 18.72
CA VAL A 46 5.22 6.00 17.29
C VAL A 46 4.48 4.97 16.45
N MET A 47 4.63 3.68 16.78
CA MET A 47 3.91 2.61 16.08
C MET A 47 2.39 2.72 16.26
N SER A 48 1.91 3.05 17.46
CA SER A 48 0.47 3.25 17.69
C SER A 48 -0.10 4.42 16.89
N GLN A 49 0.71 5.46 16.61
CA GLN A 49 0.32 6.57 15.74
C GLN A 49 0.37 6.20 14.25
N LEU A 50 1.29 5.31 13.88
CA LEU A 50 1.49 4.87 12.49
C LEU A 50 0.48 3.78 12.06
N GLU A 51 0.02 2.96 13.01
CA GLU A 51 -0.85 1.81 12.78
C GLU A 51 -2.11 2.11 11.96
N PRO A 52 -2.86 3.22 12.18
CA PRO A 52 -4.03 3.53 11.36
C PRO A 52 -3.71 3.74 9.87
N GLU A 53 -2.52 4.27 9.55
CA GLU A 53 -2.11 4.49 8.17
C GLU A 53 -1.64 3.18 7.52
N LEU A 54 -0.88 2.37 8.26
CA LEU A 54 -0.49 1.03 7.81
C LEU A 54 -1.71 0.15 7.55
N ALA A 55 -2.74 0.24 8.39
CA ALA A 55 -3.98 -0.51 8.21
C ALA A 55 -4.73 -0.13 6.91
N LYS A 56 -4.70 1.14 6.50
CA LYS A 56 -5.27 1.56 5.21
C LYS A 56 -4.48 1.00 4.04
N ILE A 57 -3.15 1.05 4.12
CA ILE A 57 -2.27 0.50 3.09
C ILE A 57 -2.49 -1.02 2.98
N ASP A 58 -2.58 -1.71 4.11
CA ASP A 58 -2.83 -3.16 4.16
C ASP A 58 -4.21 -3.51 3.57
N ALA A 59 -5.25 -2.73 3.87
CA ALA A 59 -6.57 -2.92 3.26
C ALA A 59 -6.57 -2.66 1.74
N ALA A 60 -5.83 -1.65 1.28
CA ALA A 60 -5.69 -1.37 -0.15
C ALA A 60 -4.92 -2.48 -0.88
N LEU A 61 -3.84 -2.98 -0.28
CA LEU A 61 -3.07 -4.12 -0.79
C LEU A 61 -3.94 -5.38 -0.92
N GLU A 62 -4.79 -5.65 0.08
CA GLU A 62 -5.69 -6.80 0.01
C GLU A 62 -6.71 -6.66 -1.12
N ALA A 63 -7.34 -5.49 -1.26
CA ALA A 63 -8.28 -5.22 -2.35
C ALA A 63 -7.61 -5.36 -3.74
N LEU A 64 -6.36 -4.91 -3.89
CA LEU A 64 -5.60 -5.06 -5.13
C LEU A 64 -5.28 -6.53 -5.44
N ARG A 65 -4.93 -7.32 -4.42
CA ARG A 65 -4.68 -8.76 -4.56
C ARG A 65 -5.96 -9.52 -4.95
N GLU A 66 -7.10 -9.19 -4.34
CA GLU A 66 -8.39 -9.73 -4.73
C GLU A 66 -8.74 -9.38 -6.19
N GLN A 67 -8.51 -8.13 -6.60
CA GLN A 67 -8.72 -7.70 -7.98
C GLN A 67 -7.79 -8.45 -8.96
N GLN A 68 -6.52 -8.62 -8.62
CA GLN A 68 -5.56 -9.37 -9.43
C GLN A 68 -5.97 -10.84 -9.58
N ALA A 69 -6.40 -11.48 -8.48
CA ALA A 69 -6.88 -12.86 -8.50
C ALA A 69 -8.12 -13.00 -9.39
N GLY A 70 -9.05 -12.04 -9.35
CA GLY A 70 -10.23 -12.01 -10.23
C GLY A 70 -9.87 -11.95 -11.73
N LEU A 71 -8.80 -11.24 -12.09
CA LEU A 71 -8.29 -11.19 -13.48
C LEU A 71 -7.57 -12.48 -13.90
N SER A 72 -6.98 -13.21 -12.96
CA SER A 72 -6.32 -14.50 -13.24
C SER A 72 -7.30 -15.66 -13.41
N VAL A 73 -8.49 -15.59 -12.79
CA VAL A 73 -9.51 -16.66 -12.87
C VAL A 73 -10.41 -16.48 -14.11
N GLY A 74 -10.46 -15.29 -14.69
CA GLY A 74 -11.26 -14.96 -15.86
C GLY A 74 -10.59 -15.18 -17.23
N ASN A 75 -9.40 -15.79 -17.27
CA ASN A 75 -8.66 -16.12 -18.51
C ASN A 75 -8.55 -17.64 -18.70
#